data_AF-A0A7Z7LFX9-F1
#
_entry.id   AF-A0A7Z7LFX9-F1
#
_cell.length_a   1.000
_cell.length_b   1.000
_cell.length_c   1.000
_cell.angle_alpha   90.00
_cell.angle_beta   90.00
_cell.angle_gamma   90.00
#
_symmetry.space_group_name_H-M   'P 1'
#
loop_
_entity.id
_entity.type
_entity.pdbx_description
1 polymer ?
#
loop_
_entity_poly.entity_id
_entity_poly.type
_entity_poly.pdbx_seq_one_letter_code
_entity_poly.pdbx_strand_id
1 'polypeptide(L)'
;MKQGQSNSTEVGSHSVILYNDLSEIERALGSFFFSGYRREKKLLFIYDRLTLADLLRAIEPYGMDLEELRDSGRIEVASARDTYLRDGVLDLERMAKKLEEKT
;
A
#
# COMPACT_ATOMS: atom_id res chain seq x y z
N MET A 1 12.55 -21.78 -8.17
CA MET A 1 12.36 -20.59 -7.30
C MET A 1 12.98 -19.39 -8.01
N LYS A 2 12.19 -18.54 -8.65
CA LYS A 2 12.69 -17.27 -9.20
C LYS A 2 12.66 -16.23 -8.08
N GLN A 3 13.80 -15.58 -7.86
CA GLN A 3 14.04 -14.59 -6.82
C GLN A 3 12.97 -13.48 -6.92
N GLY A 4 12.28 -13.23 -5.80
CA GLY A 4 11.35 -12.12 -5.68
C GLY A 4 12.08 -10.80 -5.85
N GLN A 5 11.46 -9.86 -6.58
CA GLN A 5 11.94 -8.49 -6.67
C GLN A 5 12.18 -7.95 -5.25
N SER A 6 13.42 -7.57 -4.99
CA SER A 6 13.82 -6.88 -3.76
C SER A 6 13.18 -5.50 -3.76
N ASN A 7 12.04 -5.34 -3.09
CA ASN A 7 11.51 -4.01 -2.79
C ASN A 7 12.50 -3.33 -1.85
N SER A 8 13.20 -2.29 -2.34
CA SER A 8 13.95 -1.39 -1.47
C SER A 8 12.98 -0.79 -0.45
N THR A 9 13.33 -0.91 0.83
CA THR A 9 12.55 -0.38 1.95
C THR A 9 13.31 0.71 2.70
N GLU A 10 14.35 1.24 2.04
CA GLU A 10 15.06 2.43 2.47
C GLU A 10 14.14 3.64 2.41
N VAL A 11 14.39 4.61 3.29
CA VAL A 11 13.62 5.85 3.32
C VAL A 11 13.82 6.60 2.00
N GLY A 12 12.74 7.12 1.42
CA GLY A 12 12.77 7.84 0.13
C GLY A 12 12.82 6.95 -1.11
N SER A 13 12.90 5.62 -0.96
CA SER A 13 12.84 4.71 -2.09
C SER A 13 11.43 4.59 -2.68
N HIS A 14 11.37 4.49 -4.00
CA HIS A 14 10.14 4.27 -4.76
C HIS A 14 10.25 2.95 -5.53
N SER A 15 9.18 2.16 -5.51
CA SER A 15 9.10 0.88 -6.23
C SER A 15 7.92 0.91 -7.18
N VAL A 16 8.16 0.54 -8.44
CA VAL A 16 7.13 0.38 -9.47
C VAL A 16 7.09 -1.09 -9.86
N ILE A 17 5.90 -1.68 -9.83
CA ILE A 17 5.71 -3.11 -10.06
C ILE A 17 4.80 -3.28 -11.26
N LEU A 18 5.31 -3.96 -12.27
CA LEU A 18 4.54 -4.40 -13.43
C LEU A 18 4.16 -5.86 -13.22
N TYR A 19 2.89 -6.17 -13.42
CA TYR A 19 2.33 -7.50 -13.17
C TYR A 19 1.36 -7.86 -14.29
N ASN A 20 1.25 -9.16 -14.56
CA ASN A 20 0.30 -9.68 -15.56
C ASN A 20 -0.94 -10.30 -14.92
N ASP A 21 -0.86 -10.65 -13.64
CA ASP A 21 -1.96 -11.24 -12.89
C ASP A 21 -2.06 -10.67 -11.47
N LEU A 22 -3.25 -10.83 -10.87
CA LEU A 22 -3.54 -10.29 -9.55
C LEU A 22 -2.70 -10.95 -8.44
N SER A 23 -2.32 -12.23 -8.60
CA SER A 23 -1.54 -12.93 -7.59
C SER A 23 -0.09 -12.42 -7.49
N GLU A 24 0.48 -11.94 -8.59
CA GLU A 24 1.79 -11.30 -8.60
C GLU A 24 1.79 -10.01 -7.77
N ILE A 25 0.78 -9.16 -7.96
CA ILE A 25 0.68 -7.91 -7.21
C ILE A 25 0.28 -8.14 -5.74
N GLU A 26 -0.57 -9.13 -5.44
CA GLU A 26 -0.91 -9.53 -4.06
C GLU A 26 0.35 -9.96 -3.28
N ARG A 27 1.21 -10.80 -3.88
CA ARG A 27 2.51 -11.18 -3.24
C ARG A 27 3.40 -9.98 -3.00
N ALA A 28 3.49 -9.07 -3.97
CA ALA A 28 4.31 -7.88 -3.84
C ALA A 28 3.80 -6.92 -2.76
N LEU A 29 2.49 -6.70 -2.72
CA LEU A 29 1.82 -5.90 -1.69
C LEU A 29 2.03 -6.49 -0.30
N GLY A 30 1.75 -7.78 -0.13
CA GLY A 30 1.91 -8.46 1.15
C GLY A 30 3.33 -8.34 1.70
N SER A 31 4.33 -8.63 0.87
CA SER A 31 5.74 -8.49 1.24
C SER A 31 6.13 -7.06 1.61
N PHE A 32 5.64 -6.08 0.85
CA PHE A 32 5.91 -4.66 1.10
C PHE A 32 5.32 -4.19 2.43
N PHE A 33 4.03 -4.46 2.66
CA PHE A 33 3.33 -4.08 3.88
C PHE A 33 3.91 -4.81 5.10
N PHE A 34 4.23 -6.09 4.99
CA PHE A 34 4.86 -6.85 6.08
C PHE A 34 6.22 -6.28 6.48
N SER A 35 7.04 -5.86 5.50
CA SER A 35 8.32 -5.21 5.80
C SER A 35 8.14 -3.89 6.56
N GLY A 36 7.16 -3.07 6.16
CA GLY A 36 6.79 -1.85 6.89
C GLY A 36 6.28 -2.15 8.31
N TYR A 37 5.38 -3.14 8.43
CA TYR A 37 4.79 -3.58 9.68
C TYR A 37 5.85 -4.04 10.71
N ARG A 38 6.81 -4.87 10.28
CA ARG A 38 7.92 -5.36 11.12
C ARG A 38 8.88 -4.25 11.58
N ARG A 39 8.90 -3.12 10.88
CA ARG A 39 9.72 -1.95 11.22
C ARG A 39 8.91 -0.87 11.96
N GLU A 40 7.73 -1.23 12.46
CA GLU A 40 6.82 -0.34 13.19
C GLU A 40 6.45 0.93 12.42
N LYS A 41 6.51 0.90 11.09
CA LYS A 41 6.09 2.03 10.26
C LYS A 41 4.57 2.16 10.24
N LYS A 42 4.10 3.39 10.11
CA LYS A 42 2.73 3.68 9.70
C LYS A 42 2.55 3.26 8.24
N LEU A 43 1.47 2.56 7.95
CA LEU A 43 1.17 1.98 6.65
C LEU A 43 0.08 2.81 5.95
N LEU A 44 0.18 2.95 4.64
CA LEU A 44 -0.79 3.69 3.84
C LEU A 44 -1.10 2.90 2.58
N PHE A 45 -2.39 2.60 2.36
CA PHE A 45 -2.87 2.00 1.12
C PHE A 45 -3.82 2.97 0.42
N ILE A 46 -3.42 3.46 -0.76
CA ILE A 46 -4.30 4.23 -1.64
C ILE A 46 -4.61 3.39 -2.86
N TYR A 47 -5.89 3.14 -3.13
CA TYR A 47 -6.32 2.22 -4.18
C TYR A 47 -7.26 2.88 -5.20
N ASP A 48 -7.16 2.44 -6.45
CA ASP A 48 -8.12 2.80 -7.52
C ASP A 48 -8.80 1.53 -8.07
N ARG A 49 -8.05 0.72 -8.82
CA ARG A 49 -8.55 -0.55 -9.39
C ARG A 49 -8.44 -1.74 -8.45
N LEU A 50 -7.45 -1.72 -7.55
CA LEU A 50 -7.36 -2.68 -6.46
C LEU A 50 -8.42 -2.36 -5.41
N THR A 51 -8.76 -3.34 -4.58
CA THR A 51 -9.79 -3.26 -3.56
C THR A 51 -9.24 -3.55 -2.17
N LEU A 52 -10.04 -3.25 -1.14
CA LEU A 52 -9.76 -3.67 0.23
C LEU A 52 -9.64 -5.20 0.36
N ALA A 53 -10.43 -5.95 -0.39
CA ALA A 53 -10.37 -7.41 -0.38
C ALA A 53 -9.04 -7.93 -0.95
N ASP A 54 -8.47 -7.23 -1.95
CA ASP A 54 -7.16 -7.58 -2.52
C ASP A 54 -6.05 -7.31 -1.51
N LEU A 55 -6.12 -6.18 -0.77
CA LEU A 55 -5.20 -5.90 0.32
C LEU A 55 -5.29 -6.98 1.41
N LEU A 56 -6.50 -7.36 1.83
CA LEU A 56 -6.71 -8.37 2.86
C LEU A 56 -6.06 -9.70 2.46
N ARG A 57 -6.33 -10.18 1.24
CA ARG A 57 -5.71 -11.41 0.71
C ARG A 57 -4.19 -11.32 0.61
N ALA A 58 -3.66 -10.13 0.33
CA ALA A 58 -2.22 -9.90 0.25
C ALA A 58 -1.53 -9.99 1.63
N ILE A 59 -2.16 -9.49 2.69
CA ILE A 59 -1.52 -9.36 4.01
C ILE A 59 -1.83 -10.52 4.97
N GLU A 60 -2.96 -11.21 4.80
CA GLU A 60 -3.38 -12.34 5.64
C GLU A 60 -2.31 -13.46 5.72
N PRO A 61 -1.63 -13.86 4.63
CA PRO A 61 -0.55 -14.86 4.70
C PRO A 61 0.65 -14.46 5.57
N TYR A 62 0.79 -13.17 5.89
CA TYR A 62 1.83 -12.62 6.75
C TYR A 62 1.39 -12.50 8.22
N GLY A 63 0.18 -12.96 8.56
CA GLY A 63 -0.39 -12.90 9.91
C GLY A 63 -0.77 -11.48 10.34
N MET A 64 -1.00 -10.58 9.38
CA MET A 64 -1.49 -9.24 9.65
C MET A 64 -3.01 -9.21 9.56
N ASP A 65 -3.66 -8.58 10.54
CA ASP A 65 -5.11 -8.33 10.54
C ASP A 65 -5.40 -6.87 10.14
N LEU A 66 -6.22 -6.68 9.11
CA LEU A 66 -6.51 -5.35 8.59
C LEU A 66 -7.29 -4.50 9.59
N GLU A 67 -8.25 -5.08 10.31
CA GLU A 67 -9.11 -4.34 11.23
C GLU A 67 -8.34 -3.97 12.50
N GLU A 68 -7.51 -4.87 13.06
CA GLU A 68 -6.63 -4.53 14.17
C GLU A 68 -5.66 -3.39 13.82
N LEU A 69 -5.11 -3.40 12.59
CA LEU A 69 -4.23 -2.33 12.12
C LEU A 69 -4.97 -0.99 11.96
N ARG A 70 -6.25 -1.03 11.57
CA ARG A 70 -7.09 0.19 11.43
C ARG A 70 -7.47 0.75 12.80
N ASP A 71 -7.91 -0.11 13.71
CA ASP A 71 -8.30 0.27 15.07
C ASP A 71 -7.12 0.87 15.85
N SER A 72 -5.92 0.33 15.64
CA SER A 72 -4.69 0.87 16.22
C SER A 72 -4.14 2.11 15.50
N GLY A 73 -4.73 2.53 14.38
CA GLY A 73 -4.24 3.64 13.56
C GLY A 73 -2.91 3.36 12.85
N ARG A 74 -2.46 2.11 12.83
CA ARG A 74 -1.20 1.69 12.19
C ARG A 74 -1.30 1.59 10.68
N ILE A 75 -2.51 1.46 10.14
CA ILE A 75 -2.78 1.57 8.71
C ILE A 75 -3.86 2.60 8.44
N GLU A 76 -3.66 3.39 7.39
CA GLU A 76 -4.71 4.18 6.76
C GLU A 76 -5.00 3.63 5.37
N VAL A 77 -6.29 3.57 5.03
CA VAL A 77 -6.73 3.11 3.72
C VAL A 77 -7.69 4.13 3.11
N ALA A 78 -7.46 4.49 1.85
CA ALA A 78 -8.27 5.46 1.14
C ALA A 78 -8.39 5.12 -0.36
N SER A 79 -9.49 5.53 -0.99
CA SER A 79 -9.57 5.45 -2.45
C SER A 79 -8.82 6.60 -3.11
N ALA A 80 -8.33 6.40 -4.33
CA ALA A 80 -7.72 7.45 -5.15
C ALA A 80 -8.71 8.59 -5.41
N ARG A 81 -10.00 8.26 -5.57
CA ARG A 81 -11.10 9.24 -5.72
C ARG A 81 -11.30 10.07 -4.47
N ASP A 82 -11.05 9.55 -3.29
CA ASP A 82 -11.13 10.35 -2.06
C ASP A 82 -9.88 11.21 -1.83
N THR A 83 -8.83 10.97 -2.63
CA THR A 83 -7.51 11.60 -2.52
C THR A 83 -7.16 12.50 -3.69
N TYR A 84 -6.22 12.06 -4.54
CA TYR A 84 -5.59 12.85 -5.59
C TYR A 84 -6.36 12.82 -6.93
N LEU A 85 -7.43 12.02 -7.03
CA LEU A 85 -8.34 11.97 -8.19
C LEU A 85 -9.75 12.48 -7.88
N ARG A 86 -9.94 13.24 -6.78
CA ARG A 86 -11.27 13.68 -6.33
C ARG A 86 -12.08 14.42 -7.40
N ASP A 87 -11.42 15.22 -8.23
CA ASP A 87 -12.08 16.01 -9.26
C ASP A 87 -12.02 15.33 -10.65
N GLY A 88 -11.70 14.03 -10.68
CA GLY A 88 -11.54 13.24 -11.91
C GLY A 88 -10.25 13.53 -12.68
N VAL A 89 -9.39 14.43 -12.16
CA VAL A 89 -8.10 14.79 -12.74
C VAL A 89 -6.98 14.50 -11.72
N LEU A 90 -5.83 14.04 -12.22
CA LEU A 90 -4.64 13.84 -11.40
C LEU A 90 -4.08 15.19 -10.94
N ASP A 91 -4.17 15.43 -9.64
CA ASP A 91 -3.64 16.61 -8.97
C ASP A 91 -2.39 16.21 -8.16
N LEU A 92 -1.21 16.45 -8.73
CA LEU A 92 0.09 16.08 -8.14
C LEU A 92 0.40 16.89 -6.88
N GLU A 93 -0.03 18.15 -6.81
CA GLU A 93 0.17 19.00 -5.62
C GLU A 93 -0.68 18.48 -4.45
N ARG A 94 -1.93 18.12 -4.71
CA ARG A 94 -2.81 17.50 -3.72
C ARG A 94 -2.29 16.14 -3.26
N MET A 95 -1.71 15.35 -4.17
CA MET A 95 -1.06 14.08 -3.82
C MET A 95 0.09 14.33 -2.84
N ALA A 96 1.01 15.24 -3.17
CA ALA A 96 2.16 15.57 -2.32
C ALA A 96 1.72 16.06 -0.94
N LYS A 97 0.78 17.01 -0.90
CA LYS A 97 0.24 17.55 0.36
C LYS A 97 -0.42 16.46 1.22
N LYS A 98 -1.23 15.57 0.63
CA LYS A 98 -1.85 14.46 1.37
C LYS A 98 -0.84 13.46 1.91
N LEU A 99 0.29 13.28 1.23
CA LEU A 99 1.37 12.42 1.73
C LEU A 99 2.09 13.08 2.91
N GLU A 100 2.41 14.37 2.81
CA GLU A 100 3.02 15.15 3.91
C GLU A 100 2.15 15.16 5.18
N GLU A 101 0.82 15.27 5.04
CA GLU A 101 -0.11 15.21 6.18
C GLU A 101 -0.15 13.82 6.88
N LYS A 102 0.37 12.77 6.23
CA LYS A 102 0.24 11.37 6.69
C LYS A 102 1.55 10.73 7.13
N THR A 103 2.69 11.33 6.80
CA THR A 103 4.06 10.88 7.16
C THR A 103 4.67 11.73 8.24
#